data_AF-A0A815KGR2-F1
#
_entry.id   AF-A0A815KGR2-F1
#
_cell.length_a   1.000
_cell.length_b   1.000
_cell.length_c   1.000
_cell.angle_alpha   90.00
_cell.angle_beta   90.00
_cell.angle_gamma   90.00
#
_symmetry.space_group_name_H-M   'P 1'
#
loop_
_entity.id
_entity.type
_entity.pdbx_description
1 polymer ?
#
loop_
_entity_poly.entity_id
_entity_poly.type
_entity_poly.pdbx_seq_one_letter_code
_entity_poly.pdbx_strand_id
1 'polypeptide(L)'
;IAGNDSSPSSPGETIGTYWPSEPPEAALDGNLDSEYTNHGSCSGTSPVHAECGIKTGFYITFNSEPFILVKFRIVTHKGYPDRDPNTITIEGSNNNESDLVFGKSWTLIYDGDAGLTKDPGRRAYGVTQTISNNSLSFASYRILITSKRGEHVCVSYSEFEMIGRFPD
;
A
#
# COMPACT_ATOMS: atom_id res chain seq x y z
N ILE A 1 -9.27 -3.25 -5.24
CA ILE A 1 -10.37 -2.47 -4.64
C ILE A 1 -10.76 -3.20 -3.38
N ALA A 2 -11.03 -2.49 -2.28
CA ALA A 2 -11.47 -3.13 -1.03
C ALA A 2 -12.63 -4.11 -1.26
N GLY A 3 -12.61 -5.21 -0.50
CA GLY A 3 -13.60 -6.29 -0.58
C GLY A 3 -13.48 -7.22 -1.81
N ASN A 4 -12.58 -6.95 -2.75
CA ASN A 4 -12.36 -7.83 -3.91
C ASN A 4 -11.20 -8.81 -3.69
N ASP A 5 -11.26 -9.91 -4.43
CA ASP A 5 -10.18 -10.89 -4.54
C ASP A 5 -8.91 -10.23 -5.11
N SER A 6 -7.77 -10.78 -4.72
CA SER A 6 -6.43 -10.31 -5.11
C SER A 6 -5.66 -11.43 -5.80
N SER A 7 -4.95 -11.07 -6.86
CA SER A 7 -3.97 -11.94 -7.51
C SER A 7 -2.57 -11.49 -7.10
N PRO A 8 -1.66 -12.41 -6.72
CA PRO A 8 -0.27 -12.07 -6.46
C PRO A 8 0.39 -11.44 -7.69
N SER A 9 1.13 -10.36 -7.48
CA SER A 9 2.02 -9.80 -8.51
C SER A 9 3.33 -10.58 -8.57
N SER A 10 3.94 -10.66 -9.74
CA SER A 10 5.28 -11.22 -9.93
C SER A 10 6.31 -10.12 -10.24
N PRO A 11 7.62 -10.38 -10.07
CA PRO A 11 8.65 -9.48 -10.58
C PRO A 11 8.53 -9.29 -12.10
N GLY A 12 8.64 -8.05 -12.58
CA GLY A 12 8.63 -7.72 -14.01
C GLY A 12 8.38 -6.24 -14.29
N GLU A 13 8.23 -5.90 -15.57
CA GLU A 13 7.93 -4.54 -16.04
C GLU A 13 6.64 -4.50 -16.88
N THR A 14 5.74 -5.46 -16.66
CA THR A 14 4.50 -5.64 -17.41
C THR A 14 3.26 -5.54 -16.51
N ILE A 15 2.08 -5.70 -17.11
CA ILE A 15 0.80 -5.69 -16.39
C ILE A 15 0.81 -6.77 -15.30
N GLY A 16 0.39 -6.40 -14.10
CA GLY A 16 0.31 -7.28 -12.93
C GLY A 16 1.65 -7.53 -12.24
N THR A 17 2.69 -6.76 -12.58
CA THR A 17 4.03 -6.95 -12.01
C THR A 17 4.51 -5.78 -11.17
N TYR A 18 5.45 -6.07 -10.27
CA TYR A 18 6.27 -5.08 -9.58
C TYR A 18 7.68 -5.09 -10.13
N TRP A 19 8.35 -3.94 -10.03
CA TRP A 19 9.70 -3.80 -10.54
C TRP A 19 10.67 -4.67 -9.72
N PRO A 20 11.46 -5.58 -10.32
CA PRO A 20 12.20 -6.60 -9.56
C PRO A 20 13.17 -6.08 -8.50
N SER A 21 13.77 -4.91 -8.72
CA SER A 21 14.67 -4.25 -7.76
C SER A 21 13.97 -3.30 -6.79
N GLU A 22 12.65 -3.17 -6.87
CA GLU A 22 11.81 -2.30 -6.04
C GLU A 22 10.59 -3.12 -5.53
N PRO A 23 10.84 -4.21 -4.76
CA PRO A 23 9.85 -5.22 -4.45
C PRO A 23 8.94 -4.79 -3.27
N PRO A 24 7.84 -5.52 -2.97
CA PRO A 24 6.92 -5.16 -1.89
C PRO A 24 7.57 -5.01 -0.52
N GLU A 25 8.62 -5.79 -0.22
CA GLU A 25 9.34 -5.75 1.06
C GLU A 25 10.02 -4.40 1.29
N ALA A 26 10.38 -3.69 0.23
CA ALA A 26 10.99 -2.36 0.33
C ALA A 26 10.04 -1.32 0.94
N ALA A 27 8.72 -1.57 0.95
CA ALA A 27 7.77 -0.69 1.63
C ALA A 27 7.79 -0.82 3.17
N LEU A 28 8.56 -1.77 3.73
CA LEU A 28 8.50 -2.15 5.14
C LEU A 28 9.89 -2.44 5.75
N ASP A 29 10.96 -2.00 5.08
CA ASP A 29 12.35 -2.36 5.44
C ASP A 29 13.06 -1.30 6.31
N GLY A 30 12.42 -0.17 6.59
CA GLY A 30 12.97 0.94 7.37
C GLY A 30 13.98 1.80 6.59
N ASN A 31 14.12 1.59 5.27
CA ASN A 31 15.10 2.26 4.44
C ASN A 31 14.43 3.23 3.44
N LEU A 32 14.58 4.52 3.67
CA LEU A 32 13.96 5.54 2.80
C LEU A 32 14.58 5.62 1.39
N ASP A 33 15.69 4.91 1.13
CA ASP A 33 16.34 4.87 -0.18
C ASP A 33 15.84 3.74 -1.08
N SER A 34 15.24 2.68 -0.52
CA SER A 34 14.54 1.63 -1.26
C SER A 34 13.12 2.10 -1.59
N GLU A 35 12.45 1.42 -2.53
CA GLU A 35 11.06 1.71 -2.86
C GLU A 35 10.34 0.46 -3.32
N TYR A 36 9.03 0.43 -3.14
CA TYR A 36 8.14 -0.52 -3.78
C TYR A 36 7.48 0.15 -4.98
N THR A 37 7.64 -0.44 -6.17
CA THR A 37 7.03 0.06 -7.42
C THR A 37 6.17 -1.00 -8.08
N ASN A 38 4.89 -0.68 -8.35
CA ASN A 38 3.96 -1.59 -9.01
C ASN A 38 3.30 -0.96 -10.23
N HIS A 39 3.26 -1.71 -11.33
CA HIS A 39 2.71 -1.24 -12.61
C HIS A 39 1.19 -1.42 -12.71
N GLY A 40 0.60 -2.34 -11.93
CA GLY A 40 -0.83 -2.61 -11.94
C GLY A 40 -1.34 -2.96 -13.33
N SER A 41 -2.21 -2.10 -13.87
CA SER A 41 -2.83 -2.28 -15.20
C SER A 41 -1.96 -1.86 -16.38
N CYS A 42 -0.74 -1.36 -16.15
CA CYS A 42 0.16 -0.87 -17.19
C CYS A 42 1.46 -1.68 -17.26
N SER A 43 2.24 -1.45 -18.32
CA SER A 43 3.64 -1.89 -18.43
C SER A 43 4.59 -0.70 -18.31
N GLY A 44 5.87 -0.94 -18.08
CA GLY A 44 6.93 0.08 -18.07
C GLY A 44 7.05 0.86 -19.39
N THR A 45 6.52 0.32 -20.49
CA THR A 45 6.51 0.95 -21.82
C THR A 45 5.14 1.50 -22.22
N SER A 46 4.14 1.41 -21.34
CA SER A 46 2.80 1.94 -21.63
C SER A 46 2.84 3.47 -21.68
N PRO A 47 1.91 4.11 -22.40
CA PRO A 47 1.64 5.52 -22.16
C PRO A 47 1.34 5.77 -20.67
N VAL A 48 1.73 6.95 -20.17
CA VAL A 48 1.43 7.33 -18.79
C VAL A 48 -0.08 7.56 -18.63
N HIS A 49 -0.65 7.01 -17.55
CA HIS A 49 -2.07 7.15 -17.23
C HIS A 49 -2.27 7.26 -15.72
N ALA A 50 -3.34 7.91 -15.27
CA ALA A 50 -3.69 8.03 -13.86
C ALA A 50 -4.05 6.67 -13.23
N GLU A 51 -4.47 5.70 -14.02
CA GLU A 51 -4.91 4.37 -13.59
C GLU A 51 -3.80 3.33 -13.49
N CYS A 52 -2.58 3.60 -13.98
CA CYS A 52 -1.49 2.65 -13.79
C CYS A 52 -1.10 2.54 -12.32
N GLY A 53 -0.79 1.33 -11.86
CA GLY A 53 -0.40 1.05 -10.47
C GLY A 53 -1.49 1.26 -9.42
N ILE A 54 -2.69 1.76 -9.76
CA ILE A 54 -3.79 1.78 -8.79
C ILE A 54 -4.39 0.37 -8.65
N LYS A 55 -5.09 0.11 -7.55
CA LYS A 55 -5.63 -1.20 -7.12
C LYS A 55 -4.56 -2.24 -6.81
N THR A 56 -3.29 -1.85 -6.74
CA THR A 56 -2.19 -2.67 -6.26
C THR A 56 -1.85 -2.28 -4.83
N GLY A 57 -0.95 -3.04 -4.21
CA GLY A 57 -0.46 -2.78 -2.88
C GLY A 57 0.22 -4.02 -2.34
N PHE A 58 0.04 -4.27 -1.05
CA PHE A 58 0.57 -5.45 -0.37
C PHE A 58 -0.35 -5.84 0.78
N TYR A 59 -0.18 -7.05 1.29
CA TYR A 59 -0.64 -7.39 2.62
C TYR A 59 0.53 -7.89 3.45
N ILE A 60 0.42 -7.74 4.75
CA ILE A 60 1.40 -8.21 5.73
C ILE A 60 0.66 -8.98 6.82
N THR A 61 1.26 -10.10 7.24
CA THR A 61 0.81 -10.91 8.38
C THR A 61 1.85 -10.80 9.48
N PHE A 62 1.42 -10.42 10.67
CA PHE A 62 2.29 -10.31 11.83
C PHE A 62 2.26 -11.63 12.63
N ASN A 63 3.43 -12.14 12.98
CA ASN A 63 3.57 -13.32 13.86
C ASN A 63 3.42 -12.98 15.36
N SER A 64 2.76 -11.86 15.66
CA SER A 64 2.45 -11.42 17.02
C SER A 64 0.97 -11.64 17.32
N GLU A 65 0.56 -11.28 18.54
CA GLU A 65 -0.86 -11.10 18.83
C GLU A 65 -1.48 -10.09 17.86
N PRO A 66 -2.73 -10.30 17.40
CA PRO A 66 -3.48 -9.30 16.65
C PRO A 66 -3.50 -7.95 17.38
N PHE A 67 -3.23 -6.87 16.66
CA PHE A 67 -3.24 -5.52 17.23
C PHE A 67 -4.30 -4.65 16.57
N ILE A 68 -4.61 -3.50 17.16
CA ILE A 68 -5.49 -2.47 16.58
C ILE A 68 -4.60 -1.46 15.86
N LEU A 69 -4.74 -1.31 14.55
CA LEU A 69 -4.07 -0.27 13.78
C LEU A 69 -4.74 1.08 14.06
N VAL A 70 -3.94 2.07 14.47
CA VAL A 70 -4.44 3.39 14.91
C VAL A 70 -3.98 4.50 13.97
N LYS A 71 -2.76 4.44 13.47
CA LYS A 71 -2.20 5.44 12.56
C LYS A 71 -1.31 4.81 11.51
N PHE A 72 -1.12 5.53 10.41
CA PHE A 72 -0.10 5.20 9.42
C PHE A 72 0.51 6.47 8.83
N ARG A 73 1.66 6.32 8.18
CA ARG A 73 2.24 7.33 7.29
C ARG A 73 3.04 6.67 6.17
N ILE A 74 3.10 7.33 5.03
CA ILE A 74 3.82 6.85 3.85
C ILE A 74 5.01 7.75 3.60
N VAL A 75 6.14 7.17 3.19
CA VAL A 75 7.30 7.91 2.68
C VAL A 75 7.28 7.91 1.16
N THR A 76 7.47 9.09 0.61
CA THR A 76 7.54 9.28 -0.83
C THR A 76 8.78 8.63 -1.42
N HIS A 77 8.67 8.07 -2.63
CA HIS A 77 9.80 7.47 -3.33
C HIS A 77 10.82 8.52 -3.84
N LYS A 78 11.96 8.04 -4.38
CA LYS A 78 13.08 8.88 -4.83
C LYS A 78 12.84 9.60 -6.16
N GLY A 79 11.91 9.12 -6.98
CA GLY A 79 11.71 9.53 -8.37
C GLY A 79 10.63 10.59 -8.58
N TYR A 80 9.76 10.36 -9.57
CA TYR A 80 8.68 11.26 -10.00
C TYR A 80 7.52 11.41 -9.01
N PRO A 81 7.20 12.63 -8.54
CA PRO A 81 6.06 12.93 -7.68
C PRO A 81 4.71 12.36 -8.15
N ASP A 82 4.50 12.19 -9.46
CA ASP A 82 3.28 11.66 -10.06
C ASP A 82 2.92 10.22 -9.63
N ARG A 83 3.91 9.44 -9.18
CA ARG A 83 3.72 8.06 -8.73
C ARG A 83 3.26 7.95 -7.27
N ASP A 84 3.29 9.05 -6.52
CA ASP A 84 2.95 9.03 -5.10
C ASP A 84 1.47 8.66 -4.89
N PRO A 85 1.15 7.75 -3.96
CA PRO A 85 -0.24 7.47 -3.58
C PRO A 85 -0.96 8.73 -3.07
N ASN A 86 -2.17 8.99 -3.54
CA ASN A 86 -3.02 10.08 -3.01
C ASN A 86 -4.04 9.54 -2.01
N THR A 87 -4.65 8.39 -2.34
CA THR A 87 -5.64 7.74 -1.49
C THR A 87 -5.38 6.23 -1.44
N ILE A 88 -5.75 5.62 -0.31
CA ILE A 88 -5.61 4.19 -0.07
C ILE A 88 -6.85 3.62 0.63
N THR A 89 -6.99 2.30 0.58
CA THR A 89 -7.78 1.54 1.54
C THR A 89 -6.87 0.70 2.43
N ILE A 90 -7.24 0.55 3.69
CA ILE A 90 -6.64 -0.43 4.61
C ILE A 90 -7.73 -1.36 5.10
N GLU A 91 -7.46 -2.65 5.03
CA GLU A 91 -8.35 -3.71 5.49
C GLU A 91 -7.61 -4.64 6.46
N GLY A 92 -8.34 -5.22 7.40
CA GLY A 92 -7.81 -6.18 8.37
C GLY A 92 -8.38 -7.58 8.18
N SER A 93 -7.60 -8.60 8.53
CA SER A 93 -8.04 -10.00 8.53
C SER A 93 -7.42 -10.81 9.68
N ASN A 94 -8.20 -11.79 10.17
CA ASN A 94 -7.75 -12.85 11.08
C ASN A 94 -7.89 -14.24 10.43
N ASN A 95 -8.11 -14.30 9.11
CA ASN A 95 -8.22 -15.55 8.38
C ASN A 95 -6.83 -16.17 8.14
N ASN A 96 -6.82 -17.45 7.77
CA ASN A 96 -5.60 -18.16 7.42
C ASN A 96 -4.96 -17.58 6.15
N GLU A 97 -3.64 -17.73 6.01
CA GLU A 97 -2.87 -17.24 4.87
C GLU A 97 -3.46 -17.66 3.51
N SER A 98 -3.94 -18.90 3.40
CA SER A 98 -4.56 -19.43 2.18
C SER A 98 -5.83 -18.68 1.75
N ASP A 99 -6.50 -18.00 2.67
CA ASP A 99 -7.74 -17.27 2.42
C ASP A 99 -7.49 -15.78 2.13
N LEU A 100 -6.28 -15.26 2.34
CA LEU A 100 -5.95 -13.84 2.20
C LEU A 100 -6.00 -13.34 0.74
N VAL A 101 -6.07 -14.25 -0.23
CA VAL A 101 -6.34 -13.92 -1.64
C VAL A 101 -7.80 -13.54 -1.89
N PHE A 102 -8.74 -13.94 -1.03
CA PHE A 102 -10.16 -13.66 -1.23
C PHE A 102 -10.59 -12.37 -0.54
N GLY A 103 -11.33 -11.53 -1.25
CA GLY A 103 -11.81 -10.24 -0.76
C GLY A 103 -12.71 -10.34 0.45
N LYS A 104 -13.49 -11.42 0.54
CA LYS A 104 -14.37 -11.73 1.68
C LYS A 104 -13.62 -11.94 3.01
N SER A 105 -12.32 -12.19 2.96
CA SER A 105 -11.47 -12.39 4.15
C SER A 105 -11.08 -11.06 4.80
N TRP A 106 -11.37 -9.94 4.16
CA TRP A 106 -10.89 -8.61 4.55
C TRP A 106 -12.04 -7.74 5.06
N THR A 107 -11.79 -7.05 6.18
CA THR A 107 -12.69 -6.05 6.75
C THR A 107 -12.11 -4.67 6.53
N LEU A 108 -12.82 -3.80 5.79
CA LEU A 108 -12.40 -2.42 5.57
C LEU A 108 -12.36 -1.63 6.88
N ILE A 109 -11.21 -1.03 7.18
CA ILE A 109 -11.00 -0.19 8.37
C ILE A 109 -10.61 1.25 8.03
N TYR A 110 -10.15 1.51 6.81
CA TYR A 110 -9.80 2.84 6.34
C TYR A 110 -10.02 2.97 4.83
N ASP A 111 -10.59 4.08 4.38
CA ASP A 111 -10.67 4.50 2.99
C ASP A 111 -10.53 6.03 2.96
N GLY A 112 -9.42 6.53 2.42
CA GLY A 112 -9.12 7.95 2.51
C GLY A 112 -7.73 8.36 2.04
N ASP A 113 -7.31 9.55 2.49
CA ASP A 113 -6.06 10.22 2.14
C ASP A 113 -4.83 9.38 2.55
N ALA A 114 -3.80 9.35 1.70
CA ALA A 114 -2.56 8.61 1.95
C ALA A 114 -1.53 9.40 2.77
N GLY A 115 -1.81 10.67 3.07
CA GLY A 115 -0.90 11.63 3.69
C GLY A 115 -0.01 12.38 2.71
N LEU A 116 -0.20 12.18 1.39
CA LEU A 116 0.69 12.69 0.34
C LEU A 116 -0.02 13.60 -0.68
N THR A 117 -1.25 14.04 -0.43
CA THR A 117 -1.96 15.00 -1.29
C THR A 117 -1.14 16.30 -1.47
N LYS A 118 -0.43 16.72 -0.41
CA LYS A 118 0.63 17.75 -0.50
C LYS A 118 1.98 17.06 -0.57
N ASP A 119 2.76 17.33 -1.61
CA ASP A 119 4.10 16.76 -1.79
C ASP A 119 5.05 17.20 -0.65
N PRO A 120 5.55 16.28 0.19
CA PRO A 120 6.53 16.58 1.24
C PRO A 120 7.97 16.67 0.71
N GLY A 121 8.20 16.44 -0.58
CA GLY A 121 9.53 16.20 -1.16
C GLY A 121 9.78 14.71 -1.37
N ARG A 122 10.99 14.32 -1.80
CA ARG A 122 11.37 12.93 -2.07
C ARG A 122 12.02 12.30 -0.84
N ARG A 123 11.77 11.00 -0.61
CA ARG A 123 12.24 10.28 0.58
C ARG A 123 11.83 10.98 1.88
N ALA A 124 10.63 11.56 1.86
CA ALA A 124 10.10 12.37 2.94
C ALA A 124 8.79 11.80 3.46
N TYR A 125 8.61 11.87 4.78
CA TYR A 125 7.38 11.43 5.42
C TYR A 125 6.21 12.35 5.02
N GLY A 126 5.11 11.71 4.61
CA GLY A 126 3.81 12.34 4.49
C GLY A 126 3.19 12.72 5.83
N VAL A 127 2.02 13.35 5.75
CA VAL A 127 1.20 13.67 6.91
C VAL A 127 0.67 12.36 7.52
N THR A 128 0.87 12.17 8.82
CA THR A 128 0.34 11.01 9.55
C THR A 128 -1.19 11.00 9.52
N GLN A 129 -1.75 9.87 9.09
CA GLN A 129 -3.19 9.63 9.05
C GLN A 129 -3.63 8.84 10.27
N THR A 130 -4.83 9.16 10.78
CA THR A 130 -5.43 8.47 11.94
C THR A 130 -6.64 7.66 11.49
N ILE A 131 -6.73 6.42 11.97
CA ILE A 131 -7.85 5.52 11.74
C ILE A 131 -8.80 5.62 12.94
N SER A 132 -9.66 6.65 12.94
CA SER A 132 -10.43 7.06 14.12
C SER A 132 -11.46 6.04 14.61
N ASN A 133 -11.93 5.15 13.73
CA ASN A 133 -13.06 4.26 14.02
C ASN A 133 -12.68 2.78 14.11
N ASN A 134 -11.39 2.43 14.08
CA ASN A 134 -10.98 1.03 14.20
C ASN A 134 -10.84 0.63 15.67
N SER A 135 -11.73 -0.25 16.13
CA SER A 135 -11.65 -0.91 17.44
C SER A 135 -11.32 -2.40 17.34
N LEU A 136 -11.16 -2.92 16.12
CA LEU A 136 -10.90 -4.33 15.87
C LEU A 136 -9.41 -4.59 15.74
N SER A 137 -8.99 -5.74 16.28
CA SER A 137 -7.62 -6.22 16.17
C SER A 137 -7.47 -7.27 15.07
N PHE A 138 -6.40 -7.16 14.29
CA PHE A 138 -6.14 -8.05 13.16
C PHE A 138 -4.70 -8.56 13.16
N ALA A 139 -4.52 -9.80 12.72
CA ALA A 139 -3.20 -10.41 12.49
C ALA A 139 -2.61 -9.99 11.15
N SER A 140 -3.48 -9.73 10.15
CA SER A 140 -3.07 -9.36 8.80
C SER A 140 -3.70 -8.03 8.39
N TYR A 141 -2.95 -7.24 7.62
CA TYR A 141 -3.43 -5.99 7.04
C TYR A 141 -3.14 -5.93 5.55
N ARG A 142 -4.12 -5.50 4.76
CA ARG A 142 -4.01 -5.27 3.33
C ARG A 142 -4.13 -3.78 3.04
N ILE A 143 -3.15 -3.25 2.31
CA ILE A 143 -3.09 -1.86 1.88
C ILE A 143 -3.26 -1.87 0.37
N LEU A 144 -4.21 -1.08 -0.15
CA LEU A 144 -4.41 -0.92 -1.60
C LEU A 144 -4.45 0.54 -1.98
N ILE A 145 -3.74 0.89 -3.05
CA ILE A 145 -3.72 2.25 -3.59
C ILE A 145 -4.99 2.48 -4.40
N THR A 146 -5.73 3.54 -4.12
CA THR A 146 -6.99 3.85 -4.83
C THR A 146 -6.85 5.02 -5.79
N SER A 147 -5.90 5.93 -5.57
CA SER A 147 -5.49 6.96 -6.52
C SER A 147 -4.03 7.38 -6.31
N LYS A 148 -3.45 8.06 -7.29
CA LYS A 148 -2.09 8.61 -7.22
C LYS A 148 -2.05 10.07 -7.71
N ARG A 149 -0.96 10.77 -7.44
CA ARG A 149 -0.85 12.22 -7.67
C ARG A 149 -1.00 12.65 -9.12
N GLY A 150 -0.39 11.91 -10.05
CA GLY A 150 -0.36 12.30 -11.46
C GLY A 150 -0.44 11.12 -12.41
N GLU A 151 -0.04 11.36 -13.65
CA GLU A 151 0.00 10.34 -14.70
C GLU A 151 1.40 9.74 -14.79
N HIS A 152 1.49 8.44 -14.53
CA HIS A 152 2.74 7.68 -14.67
C HIS A 152 2.39 6.22 -14.90
N VAL A 153 3.31 5.41 -15.44
CA VAL A 153 3.14 3.97 -15.68
C VAL A 153 3.10 3.08 -14.42
N CYS A 154 3.19 3.65 -13.22
CA CYS A 154 3.25 2.91 -11.96
C CYS A 154 2.90 3.80 -10.76
N VAL A 155 2.76 3.15 -9.60
CA VAL A 155 2.77 3.78 -8.27
C VAL A 155 4.05 3.35 -7.56
N SER A 156 4.64 4.27 -6.79
CA SER A 156 5.87 4.04 -6.03
C SER A 156 5.84 4.73 -4.67
N TYR A 157 6.39 4.09 -3.64
CA TYR A 157 6.61 4.67 -2.31
C TYR A 157 7.73 3.92 -1.57
N SER A 158 8.43 4.61 -0.68
CA SER A 158 9.62 4.08 0.00
C SER A 158 9.33 3.37 1.30
N GLU A 159 8.28 3.74 2.03
CA GLU A 159 8.00 3.14 3.33
C GLU A 159 6.53 3.30 3.67
N PHE A 160 5.98 2.32 4.38
CA PHE A 160 4.64 2.34 4.95
C PHE A 160 4.73 2.02 6.45
N GLU A 161 4.69 3.07 7.28
CA GLU A 161 4.80 2.90 8.71
C GLU A 161 3.43 2.72 9.35
N MET A 162 3.29 1.68 10.16
CA MET A 162 2.08 1.33 10.90
C MET A 162 2.28 1.56 12.39
N ILE A 163 1.34 2.25 13.02
CA ILE A 163 1.34 2.48 14.46
C ILE A 163 0.06 1.91 15.04
N GLY A 164 0.20 0.90 15.89
CA GLY A 164 -0.90 0.20 16.52
C GLY A 164 -0.76 0.09 18.03
N ARG A 165 -1.76 -0.54 18.65
CA ARG A 165 -1.76 -0.93 20.07
C ARG A 165 -2.38 -2.31 20.22
N PHE A 166 -1.98 -3.07 21.24
CA PHE A 166 -2.67 -4.30 21.58
C PHE A 166 -4.03 -3.99 22.25
N PRO A 167 -5.02 -4.90 22.13
CA PRO A 167 -6.21 -4.85 22.97
C PRO A 167 -5.83 -4.90 24.46
N ASP A 168 -6.64 -4.27 25.31
CA ASP A 168 -6.49 -4.33 26.77
C ASP A 168 -6.97 -5.66 27.35
#